data_AF-A0A6N7GKZ4-F1
#
_entry.id   AF-A0A6N7GKZ4-F1
#
_cell.length_a   1.000
_cell.length_b   1.000
_cell.length_c   1.000
_cell.angle_alpha   90.00
_cell.angle_beta   90.00
_cell.angle_gamma   90.00
#
_symmetry.space_group_name_H-M   'P 1'
#
loop_
_entity.id
_entity.type
_entity.pdbx_description
1 polymer ?
#
loop_
_entity_poly.entity_id
_entity_poly.type
_entity_poly.pdbx_seq_one_letter_code
_entity_poly.pdbx_strand_id
1 'polypeptide(L)'
;MTTTETTETTETTRLPVAEAEARLAGAEGRVRAAQAQLAAADGLASDLQGVFDEAEQDRSAAEAELAAAELHLDRLADTDGVDGQVRAVAERRLGDAQQRWSWCERRAEDAWALAEDADAARRAAEREVDEAEGARWSATYFVRAAEQARQARQAREAEHDRAHQQAAAGMAM
;
A
#
# COMPACT_ATOMS: atom_id res chain seq x y z
N MET A 1 -40.04 -38.07 -29.28
CA MET A 1 -38.75 -37.44 -28.94
C MET A 1 -39.01 -35.95 -28.78
N THR A 2 -39.16 -35.49 -27.54
CA THR A 2 -39.32 -34.08 -27.19
C THR A 2 -37.95 -33.53 -26.85
N THR A 3 -37.41 -32.69 -27.74
CA THR A 3 -36.24 -31.85 -27.45
C THR A 3 -36.69 -30.69 -26.57
N THR A 4 -36.35 -30.77 -25.29
CA THR A 4 -36.34 -29.63 -24.37
C THR A 4 -35.15 -28.74 -24.73
N GLU A 5 -35.43 -27.56 -25.28
CA GLU A 5 -34.46 -26.47 -25.39
C GLU A 5 -34.19 -25.91 -23.98
N THR A 6 -32.99 -26.18 -23.48
CA THR A 6 -32.45 -25.54 -22.28
C THR A 6 -32.13 -24.09 -22.61
N THR A 7 -33.01 -23.17 -22.23
CA THR A 7 -32.70 -21.74 -22.16
C THR A 7 -31.90 -21.46 -20.89
N GLU A 8 -30.63 -21.83 -20.88
CA GLU A 8 -29.68 -21.34 -19.89
C GLU A 8 -28.83 -20.22 -20.49
N THR A 9 -28.62 -19.19 -19.65
CA THR A 9 -27.52 -18.22 -19.74
C THR A 9 -27.70 -16.99 -20.65
N THR A 10 -28.47 -15.99 -20.22
CA THR A 10 -28.26 -14.59 -20.66
C THR A 10 -28.77 -13.56 -19.64
N GLU A 11 -28.39 -13.65 -18.36
CA GLU A 11 -28.59 -12.53 -17.42
C GLU A 11 -27.38 -11.58 -17.38
N THR A 12 -26.27 -11.96 -18.00
CA THR A 12 -25.01 -11.19 -18.07
C THR A 12 -25.06 -9.98 -19.02
N THR A 13 -26.14 -9.77 -19.79
CA THR A 13 -26.12 -8.85 -20.94
C THR A 13 -27.19 -7.74 -20.88
N ARG A 14 -27.26 -7.01 -19.76
CA ARG A 14 -28.17 -5.84 -19.65
C ARG A 14 -27.54 -4.54 -19.20
N LEU A 15 -26.25 -4.50 -18.86
CA LEU A 15 -25.62 -3.22 -18.55
C LEU A 15 -25.55 -2.36 -19.83
N PRO A 16 -26.16 -1.17 -19.86
CA PRO A 16 -25.97 -0.22 -20.95
C PRO A 16 -24.49 0.16 -21.04
N VAL A 17 -23.97 0.36 -22.26
CA VAL A 17 -22.57 0.80 -22.48
C VAL A 17 -22.22 2.01 -21.60
N ALA A 18 -23.13 2.98 -21.50
CA ALA A 18 -22.94 4.17 -20.66
C ALA A 18 -22.79 3.84 -19.16
N GLU A 19 -23.50 2.84 -18.65
CA GLU A 19 -23.35 2.41 -17.25
C GLU A 19 -22.01 1.67 -17.05
N ALA A 20 -21.59 0.86 -18.03
CA ALA A 20 -20.31 0.18 -17.99
C ALA A 20 -19.14 1.18 -18.03
N GLU A 21 -19.22 2.20 -18.89
CA GLU A 21 -18.25 3.29 -18.98
C GLU A 21 -18.19 4.10 -17.67
N ALA A 22 -19.33 4.41 -17.06
CA ALA A 22 -19.37 5.09 -15.77
C ALA A 22 -18.69 4.27 -14.67
N ARG A 23 -18.88 2.94 -14.66
CA ARG A 23 -18.21 2.03 -13.72
C ARG A 23 -16.70 1.98 -13.96
N LEU A 24 -16.26 1.99 -15.22
CA LEU A 24 -14.84 2.05 -15.57
C LEU A 24 -14.21 3.36 -15.10
N ALA A 25 -14.83 4.51 -15.40
CA ALA A 25 -14.35 5.82 -14.96
C ALA A 25 -14.26 5.90 -13.43
N GLY A 26 -15.25 5.35 -12.72
CA GLY A 26 -15.22 5.25 -11.25
C GLY A 26 -14.08 4.36 -10.74
N ALA A 27 -13.81 3.23 -11.39
CA ALA A 27 -12.69 2.36 -11.05
C ALA A 27 -11.33 3.02 -11.32
N GLU A 28 -11.17 3.73 -12.44
CA GLU A 28 -9.96 4.51 -12.75
C GLU A 28 -9.74 5.66 -11.75
N GLY A 29 -10.82 6.27 -11.26
CA GLY A 29 -10.76 7.25 -10.17
C GLY A 29 -10.22 6.64 -8.88
N ARG A 30 -10.70 5.44 -8.52
CA ARG A 30 -10.20 4.72 -7.33
C ARG A 30 -8.74 4.31 -7.46
N VAL A 31 -8.30 3.81 -8.61
CA VAL A 31 -6.89 3.47 -8.85
C VAL A 31 -6.00 4.70 -8.65
N ARG A 32 -6.37 5.86 -9.21
CA ARG A 32 -5.60 7.10 -9.01
C ARG A 32 -5.54 7.53 -7.55
N ALA A 33 -6.64 7.42 -6.82
CA ALA A 33 -6.67 7.75 -5.40
C ALA A 33 -5.79 6.80 -4.57
N ALA A 34 -5.88 5.49 -4.83
CA ALA A 34 -5.07 4.47 -4.17
C ALA A 34 -3.57 4.68 -4.45
N GLN A 35 -3.19 4.97 -5.70
CA GLN A 35 -1.80 5.27 -6.08
C GLN A 35 -1.28 6.54 -5.38
N ALA A 36 -2.11 7.56 -5.21
CA ALA A 36 -1.73 8.76 -4.47
C ALA A 36 -1.51 8.47 -2.97
N GLN A 37 -2.34 7.61 -2.38
CA GLN A 37 -2.18 7.16 -1.00
C GLN A 37 -0.90 6.33 -0.82
N LEU A 38 -0.61 5.42 -1.75
CA LEU A 38 0.62 4.64 -1.73
C LEU A 38 1.86 5.54 -1.81
N ALA A 39 1.86 6.52 -2.72
CA ALA A 39 2.97 7.47 -2.84
C ALA A 39 3.18 8.29 -1.56
N ALA A 40 2.09 8.68 -0.87
CA ALA A 40 2.18 9.35 0.43
C ALA A 40 2.74 8.42 1.52
N ALA A 41 2.34 7.15 1.52
CA ALA A 41 2.84 6.14 2.46
C ALA A 41 4.34 5.84 2.22
N ASP A 42 4.78 5.76 0.97
CA ASP A 42 6.20 5.61 0.62
C ASP A 42 7.03 6.79 1.10
N GLY A 43 6.51 8.03 0.93
CA GLY A 43 7.16 9.23 1.45
C GLY A 43 7.32 9.19 2.97
N LEU A 44 6.24 8.85 3.69
CA LEU A 44 6.27 8.73 5.15
C LEU A 44 7.25 7.65 5.62
N ALA A 45 7.27 6.48 4.97
CA ALA A 45 8.19 5.40 5.30
C ALA A 45 9.65 5.83 5.11
N SER A 46 9.96 6.56 4.03
CA SER A 46 11.30 7.10 3.79
C SER A 46 11.71 8.12 4.86
N ASP A 47 10.82 9.03 5.25
CA ASP A 47 11.12 10.04 6.28
C ASP A 47 11.39 9.37 7.64
N LEU A 48 10.58 8.37 7.99
CA LEU A 48 10.73 7.63 9.26
C LEU A 48 11.95 6.71 9.28
N GLN A 49 12.39 6.19 8.13
CA GLN A 49 13.67 5.49 8.05
C GLN A 49 14.83 6.39 8.49
N GLY A 50 14.84 7.65 8.07
CA GLY A 50 15.86 8.62 8.51
C GLY A 50 15.84 8.86 10.02
N VAL A 51 14.66 8.97 10.61
CA VAL A 51 14.49 9.11 12.07
C VAL A 51 15.00 7.88 12.82
N PHE A 52 14.72 6.69 12.29
CA PHE A 52 15.22 5.44 12.85
C PHE A 52 16.74 5.34 12.78
N ASP A 53 17.33 5.64 11.62
CA ASP A 53 18.78 5.60 11.42
C ASP A 53 19.51 6.57 12.37
N GLU A 54 18.96 7.78 12.56
CA GLU A 54 19.49 8.75 13.53
C GLU A 54 19.40 8.23 14.97
N ALA A 55 18.26 7.64 15.35
CA ALA A 55 18.07 7.09 16.69
C ALA A 55 19.01 5.91 16.99
N GLU A 56 19.26 5.05 16.00
CA GLU A 56 20.23 3.95 16.11
C GLU A 56 21.68 4.47 16.23
N GLN A 57 22.04 5.53 15.51
CA GLN A 57 23.35 6.17 15.65
C GLN A 57 23.53 6.77 17.05
N ASP A 58 22.52 7.50 17.55
CA ASP A 58 22.52 8.08 18.90
C ASP A 58 22.62 7.00 19.98
N ARG A 59 21.90 5.87 19.80
CA ARG A 59 21.98 4.70 20.67
C ARG A 59 23.40 4.14 20.67
N SER A 60 23.96 3.82 19.51
CA SER A 60 25.31 3.28 19.39
C SER A 60 26.38 4.20 20.02
N ALA A 61 26.25 5.52 19.84
CA ALA A 61 27.14 6.49 20.48
C ALA A 61 27.03 6.46 22.01
N ALA A 62 25.81 6.39 22.55
CA ALA A 62 25.59 6.27 23.99
C ALA A 62 26.11 4.93 24.56
N GLU A 63 26.06 3.84 23.80
CA GLU A 63 26.65 2.55 24.18
C GLU A 63 28.15 2.68 24.40
N ALA A 64 28.83 3.35 23.44
CA ALA A 64 30.26 3.57 23.50
C ALA A 64 30.66 4.45 24.69
N GLU A 65 29.88 5.49 24.98
CA GLU A 65 30.07 6.34 26.16
C GLU A 65 29.89 5.57 27.47
N LEU A 66 28.86 4.72 27.55
CA LEU A 66 28.59 3.87 28.70
C LEU A 66 29.74 2.88 28.94
N ALA A 67 30.15 2.14 27.91
CA ALA A 67 31.25 1.19 27.98
C ALA A 67 32.57 1.86 28.38
N ALA A 68 32.83 3.08 27.90
CA ALA A 68 34.00 3.86 28.28
C ALA A 68 33.98 4.29 29.76
N ALA A 69 32.80 4.65 30.28
CA ALA A 69 32.62 5.01 31.69
C ALA A 69 32.79 3.79 32.62
N GLU A 70 32.22 2.64 32.24
CA GLU A 70 32.40 1.36 32.95
C GLU A 70 33.88 0.97 33.01
N LEU A 71 34.56 0.98 31.86
CA LEU A 71 35.99 0.68 31.79
C LEU A 71 36.84 1.63 32.63
N HIS A 72 36.46 2.91 32.74
CA HIS A 72 37.19 3.86 33.57
C HIS A 72 37.03 3.54 35.07
N LEU A 73 35.82 3.17 35.50
CA LEU A 73 35.57 2.76 36.88
C LEU A 73 36.27 1.46 37.25
N ASP A 74 36.28 0.48 36.35
CA ASP A 74 37.00 -0.77 36.55
C ASP A 74 38.50 -0.50 36.78
N ARG A 75 39.11 0.36 35.95
CA ARG A 75 40.52 0.76 36.14
C ARG A 75 40.78 1.46 37.47
N LEU A 76 39.84 2.27 37.96
CA LEU A 76 39.96 2.91 39.27
C LEU A 76 39.82 1.89 40.41
N ALA A 77 38.99 0.86 40.24
CA ALA A 77 38.87 -0.22 41.22
C ALA A 77 40.16 -1.03 41.35
N ASP A 78 40.91 -1.19 40.25
CA ASP A 78 42.21 -1.89 40.20
C ASP A 78 43.40 -1.03 40.66
N THR A 79 43.19 0.26 40.91
CA THR A 79 44.26 1.19 41.29
C THR A 79 44.28 1.43 42.80
N ASP A 80 45.36 1.04 43.45
CA ASP A 80 45.56 1.30 44.89
C ASP A 80 45.66 2.82 45.17
N GLY A 81 45.00 3.26 46.25
CA GLY A 81 45.13 4.63 46.75
C GLY A 81 44.35 5.69 45.94
N VAL A 82 43.38 5.29 45.13
CA VAL A 82 42.47 6.25 44.47
C VAL A 82 41.71 7.08 45.50
N ASP A 83 41.77 8.39 45.34
CA ASP A 83 41.04 9.34 46.17
C ASP A 83 39.52 9.18 46.00
N GLY A 84 38.79 9.25 47.12
CA GLY A 84 37.34 9.06 47.13
C GLY A 84 36.58 10.05 46.23
N GLN A 85 37.09 11.27 46.03
CA GLN A 85 36.48 12.24 45.11
C GLN A 85 36.67 11.83 43.65
N VAL A 86 37.81 11.26 43.29
CA VAL A 86 38.06 10.75 41.93
C VAL A 86 37.09 9.62 41.61
N ARG A 87 36.90 8.69 42.55
CA ARG A 87 35.93 7.59 42.40
C ARG A 87 34.50 8.11 42.27
N ALA A 88 34.08 9.03 43.13
CA ALA A 88 32.74 9.62 43.09
C ALA A 88 32.45 10.36 41.77
N VAL A 89 33.45 11.03 41.18
CA VAL A 89 33.31 11.67 39.86
C VAL A 89 33.12 10.63 38.75
N ALA A 90 33.87 9.52 38.80
CA ALA A 90 33.72 8.44 37.83
C ALA A 90 32.35 7.74 37.95
N GLU A 91 31.87 7.49 39.17
CA GLU A 91 30.53 6.95 39.44
C GLU A 91 29.42 7.87 38.90
N ARG A 92 29.58 9.18 39.10
CA ARG A 92 28.64 10.16 38.54
C ARG A 92 28.62 10.14 37.01
N ARG A 93 29.78 10.06 36.37
CA ARG A 93 29.88 9.96 34.90
C ARG A 93 29.26 8.68 34.37
N LEU A 94 29.42 7.56 35.07
CA LEU A 94 28.73 6.33 34.74
C LEU A 94 27.21 6.51 34.85
N GLY A 95 26.72 7.13 35.92
CA GLY A 95 25.29 7.42 36.07
C GLY A 95 24.73 8.32 34.95
N ASP A 96 25.48 9.35 34.56
CA ASP A 96 25.10 10.23 33.44
C ASP A 96 25.07 9.44 32.10
N ALA A 97 26.05 8.56 31.86
CA ALA A 97 26.11 7.70 30.68
C ALA A 97 24.96 6.69 30.63
N GLN A 98 24.60 6.07 31.77
CA GLN A 98 23.46 5.17 31.89
C GLN A 98 22.14 5.88 31.57
N GLN A 99 21.94 7.10 32.08
CA GLN A 99 20.74 7.88 31.77
C GLN A 99 20.64 8.22 30.29
N ARG A 100 21.77 8.61 29.68
CA ARG A 100 21.84 8.90 28.24
C ARG A 100 21.54 7.67 27.40
N TRP A 101 22.12 6.52 27.75
CA TRP A 101 21.83 5.24 27.11
C TRP A 101 20.34 4.90 27.17
N SER A 102 19.73 4.91 28.37
CA SER A 102 18.30 4.60 28.52
C SER A 102 17.38 5.59 27.79
N TRP A 103 17.80 6.83 27.58
CA TRP A 103 17.06 7.79 26.75
C TRP A 103 17.19 7.45 25.26
N CYS A 104 18.39 7.17 24.77
CA CYS A 104 18.61 6.79 23.37
C CYS A 104 17.95 5.46 23.01
N GLU A 105 18.01 4.47 23.91
CA GLU A 105 17.36 3.16 23.75
C GLU A 105 15.86 3.33 23.50
N ARG A 106 15.18 4.12 24.35
CA ARG A 106 13.75 4.40 24.19
C ARG A 106 13.43 5.16 22.90
N ARG A 107 14.28 6.13 22.54
CA ARG A 107 14.11 6.87 21.29
C ARG A 107 14.23 5.94 20.07
N ALA A 108 15.13 4.96 20.11
CA ALA A 108 15.27 3.96 19.06
C ALA A 108 14.07 3.00 19.02
N GLU A 109 13.56 2.57 20.17
CA GLU A 109 12.33 1.77 20.26
C GLU A 109 11.12 2.53 19.68
N ASP A 110 10.95 3.81 20.04
CA ASP A 110 9.88 4.65 19.53
C ASP A 110 10.01 4.85 18.00
N ALA A 111 11.22 5.07 17.51
CA ALA A 111 11.48 5.21 16.07
C ALA A 111 11.22 3.90 15.29
N TRP A 112 11.58 2.75 15.87
CA TRP A 112 11.27 1.44 15.30
C TRP A 112 9.76 1.21 15.21
N ALA A 113 9.01 1.51 16.28
CA ALA A 113 7.56 1.36 16.29
C ALA A 113 6.90 2.23 15.20
N LEU A 114 7.36 3.47 15.02
CA LEU A 114 6.89 4.34 13.95
C LEU A 114 7.19 3.78 12.55
N ALA A 115 8.38 3.21 12.35
CA ALA A 115 8.76 2.58 11.09
C ALA A 115 7.88 1.34 10.78
N GLU A 116 7.56 0.52 11.78
CA GLU A 116 6.65 -0.62 11.63
C GLU A 116 5.23 -0.16 11.26
N ASP A 117 4.71 0.87 11.93
CA ASP A 117 3.40 1.46 11.61
C ASP A 117 3.37 2.01 10.18
N ALA A 118 4.45 2.65 9.73
CA ALA A 118 4.56 3.19 8.38
C ALA A 118 4.62 2.08 7.31
N ASP A 119 5.40 1.01 7.54
CA ASP A 119 5.40 -0.14 6.63
C ASP A 119 4.04 -0.86 6.61
N ALA A 120 3.36 -0.96 7.75
CA ALA A 120 2.00 -1.50 7.80
C ALA A 120 1.02 -0.64 6.97
N ALA A 121 1.12 0.69 7.07
CA ALA A 121 0.32 1.62 6.28
C ALA A 121 0.63 1.52 4.78
N ARG A 122 1.91 1.41 4.41
CA ARG A 122 2.37 1.19 3.03
C ARG A 122 1.79 -0.10 2.45
N ARG A 123 1.89 -1.21 3.18
CA ARG A 123 1.28 -2.49 2.78
C ARG A 123 -0.25 -2.43 2.67
N ALA A 124 -0.91 -1.61 3.49
CA ALA A 124 -2.34 -1.39 3.36
C ALA A 124 -2.69 -0.60 2.09
N ALA A 125 -1.90 0.43 1.75
CA ALA A 125 -2.07 1.19 0.53
C ALA A 125 -1.78 0.34 -0.73
N GLU A 126 -0.77 -0.54 -0.70
CA GLU A 126 -0.49 -1.51 -1.78
C GLU A 126 -1.72 -2.40 -2.05
N ARG A 127 -2.34 -2.94 -1.00
CA ARG A 127 -3.56 -3.75 -1.14
C ARG A 127 -4.72 -2.97 -1.75
N GLU A 128 -4.92 -1.71 -1.35
CA GLU A 128 -5.97 -0.87 -1.92
C GLU A 128 -5.71 -0.61 -3.43
N VAL A 129 -4.45 -0.44 -3.83
CA VAL A 129 -4.09 -0.33 -5.25
C VAL A 129 -4.43 -1.62 -5.99
N ASP A 130 -4.04 -2.78 -5.47
CA ASP A 130 -4.35 -4.08 -6.08
C ASP A 130 -5.86 -4.30 -6.23
N GLU A 131 -6.64 -3.97 -5.20
CA GLU A 131 -8.11 -4.07 -5.22
C GLU A 131 -8.74 -3.10 -6.23
N ALA A 132 -8.26 -1.86 -6.28
CA ALA A 132 -8.72 -0.86 -7.23
C ALA A 132 -8.39 -1.26 -8.67
N GLU A 133 -7.19 -1.80 -8.92
CA GLU A 133 -6.79 -2.31 -10.22
C GLU A 133 -7.65 -3.51 -10.61
N GLY A 134 -7.88 -4.47 -9.72
CA GLY A 134 -8.78 -5.60 -9.96
C GLY A 134 -10.18 -5.13 -10.37
N ALA A 135 -10.71 -4.10 -9.71
CA ALA A 135 -11.99 -3.52 -10.08
C ALA A 135 -11.97 -2.78 -11.44
N ARG A 136 -10.87 -2.10 -11.79
CA ARG A 136 -10.67 -1.49 -13.10
C ARG A 136 -10.63 -2.54 -14.21
N TRP A 137 -9.92 -3.64 -13.99
CA TRP A 137 -9.88 -4.78 -14.92
C TRP A 137 -11.28 -5.35 -15.16
N SER A 138 -12.03 -5.58 -14.09
CA SER A 138 -13.43 -6.05 -14.16
C SER A 138 -14.32 -5.06 -14.93
N ALA A 139 -14.23 -3.76 -14.63
CA ALA A 139 -15.00 -2.75 -15.34
C ALA A 139 -14.66 -2.66 -16.83
N THR A 140 -13.37 -2.77 -17.17
CA THR A 140 -12.90 -2.82 -18.57
C THR A 140 -13.51 -4.00 -19.33
N TYR A 141 -13.56 -5.17 -18.70
CA TYR A 141 -14.23 -6.35 -19.25
C TYR A 141 -15.71 -6.08 -19.53
N PHE A 142 -16.44 -5.47 -18.59
CA PHE A 142 -17.86 -5.15 -18.77
C PHE A 142 -18.12 -4.13 -19.88
N VAL A 143 -17.28 -3.10 -20.03
CA VAL A 143 -17.38 -2.15 -21.15
C VAL A 143 -17.26 -2.90 -22.48
N ARG A 144 -16.22 -3.73 -22.61
CA ARG A 144 -15.99 -4.50 -23.84
C ARG A 144 -17.16 -5.44 -24.15
N ALA A 145 -17.70 -6.12 -23.14
CA ALA A 145 -18.86 -7.00 -23.30
C ALA A 145 -20.12 -6.22 -23.72
N ALA A 146 -20.36 -5.05 -23.14
CA ALA A 146 -21.50 -4.19 -23.48
C ALA A 146 -21.39 -3.64 -24.91
N GLU A 147 -20.19 -3.25 -25.35
CA GLU A 147 -19.92 -2.80 -26.72
C GLU A 147 -20.17 -3.93 -27.73
N GLN A 148 -19.67 -5.14 -27.47
CA GLN A 148 -19.92 -6.31 -28.31
C GLN A 148 -21.41 -6.62 -28.42
N ALA A 149 -22.15 -6.55 -27.31
CA ALA A 149 -23.59 -6.76 -27.31
C ALA A 149 -24.32 -5.69 -28.12
N ARG A 150 -23.89 -4.42 -28.04
CA ARG A 150 -24.44 -3.32 -28.85
C ARG A 150 -24.20 -3.55 -30.34
N GLN A 151 -22.98 -3.92 -30.73
CA GLN A 151 -22.62 -4.21 -32.12
C GLN A 151 -23.44 -5.38 -32.67
N ALA A 152 -23.62 -6.44 -31.88
CA ALA A 152 -24.43 -7.59 -32.28
C ALA A 152 -25.91 -7.22 -32.49
N ARG A 153 -26.48 -6.33 -31.67
CA ARG A 153 -27.86 -5.83 -31.86
C ARG A 153 -27.98 -5.02 -33.15
N GLN A 154 -27.05 -4.09 -33.38
CA GLN A 154 -27.02 -3.27 -34.59
C GLN A 154 -26.87 -4.14 -35.86
N ALA A 155 -26.07 -5.21 -35.81
CA ALA A 155 -25.93 -6.14 -36.92
C ALA A 155 -27.25 -6.87 -37.23
N ARG A 156 -27.95 -7.38 -36.19
CA ARG A 156 -29.25 -8.05 -36.34
C ARG A 156 -30.33 -7.11 -36.87
N GLU A 157 -30.38 -5.87 -36.39
CA GLU A 157 -31.29 -4.84 -36.88
C GLU A 157 -31.02 -4.55 -38.37
N ALA A 158 -29.76 -4.38 -38.76
CA ALA A 158 -29.39 -4.15 -40.15
C ALA A 158 -29.73 -5.35 -41.07
N GLU A 159 -29.57 -6.59 -40.59
CA GLU A 159 -29.98 -7.79 -41.32
C GLU A 159 -31.50 -7.87 -41.50
N HIS A 160 -32.26 -7.56 -40.44
CA HIS A 160 -33.71 -7.50 -40.48
C HIS A 160 -34.21 -6.42 -41.45
N ASP A 161 -33.63 -5.22 -41.42
CA ASP A 161 -33.97 -4.14 -42.33
C ASP A 161 -33.68 -4.49 -43.79
N ARG A 162 -32.54 -5.15 -44.06
CA ARG A 162 -32.23 -5.68 -45.40
C ARG A 162 -33.24 -6.72 -45.87
N ALA A 163 -33.65 -7.63 -44.99
CA ALA A 163 -34.65 -8.64 -45.32
C ALA A 163 -36.02 -8.00 -45.65
N HIS A 164 -36.44 -6.98 -44.89
CA HIS A 164 -37.65 -6.21 -45.20
C HIS A 164 -37.58 -5.48 -46.53
N GLN A 165 -36.45 -4.84 -46.84
CA GLN A 165 -36.25 -4.16 -48.12
C GLN A 165 -36.30 -5.14 -49.31
N GLN A 166 -35.69 -6.33 -49.18
CA GLN A 166 -35.75 -7.36 -50.21
C GLN A 166 -37.17 -7.91 -50.41
N ALA A 167 -37.91 -8.15 -49.33
CA ALA A 167 -39.29 -8.60 -49.40
C ALA A 167 -40.21 -7.55 -50.07
N ALA A 168 -40.02 -6.27 -49.75
CA ALA A 168 -40.77 -5.18 -50.37
C ALA A 168 -40.46 -5.04 -51.88
N ALA A 169 -39.20 -5.19 -52.28
CA ALA A 169 -38.80 -5.14 -53.69
C ALA A 169 -39.32 -6.34 -54.49
N GLY A 170 -39.39 -7.53 -53.88
CA GLY A 170 -39.91 -8.75 -54.52
C GLY A 170 -41.43 -8.73 -54.76
N MET A 171 -42.21 -7.95 -54.00
CA MET A 171 -43.67 -7.81 -54.20
C MET A 171 -44.06 -6.78 -55.27
N ALA A 172 -43.10 -6.00 -55.77
CA ALA A 172 -43.32 -4.99 -56.81
C ALA A 172 -43.08 -5.52 -58.25
N MET A 173 -42.64 -6.77 -58.40
CA MET A 173 -42.51 -7.49 -59.67
C MET A 173 -43.63 -8.51 -59.85
#